data_AF-A0A813LB94-F1
#
_entry.id   AF-A0A813LB94-F1
#
_cell.length_a   1.000
_cell.length_b   1.000
_cell.length_c   1.000
_cell.angle_alpha   90.00
_cell.angle_beta   90.00
_cell.angle_gamma   90.00
#
_symmetry.space_group_name_H-M   'P 1'
#
loop_
_entity.id
_entity.type
_entity.pdbx_description
1 polymer ?
#
loop_
_entity_poly.entity_id
_entity_poly.type
_entity_poly.pdbx_seq_one_letter_code
_entity_poly.pdbx_strand_id
1 'polypeptide(L)'
;MTGGLPEAGMASEQGGGSELSGRLLSFLKQYHLSKQDDAVIAMLKDISAGGRAPRKLGNWGSVSADEVDGALEAFRQWKTQGRPGMPGRYWSRTYSQWLECVVIRQNPDGTLLLGRDVEASGTADYVHPSGIPENLEAREVEGWFVPKEQASPEMPKEQVLRVIADFDGSTIGPEYLALNKGDELVFSHQEDGWAFGRVLRRIGTARLHHDLQAGWYPPDYARLQS
;
A
#
# COMPACT_ATOMS: atom_id res chain seq x y z
N MET A 1 -36.05 25.70 -10.48
CA MET A 1 -34.78 25.56 -11.21
C MET A 1 -33.86 24.68 -10.38
N THR A 2 -33.93 23.38 -10.58
CA THR A 2 -33.07 22.40 -9.90
C THR A 2 -31.78 22.28 -10.69
N GLY A 3 -30.71 22.93 -10.21
CA GLY A 3 -29.38 22.77 -10.77
C GLY A 3 -28.88 21.37 -10.47
N GLY A 4 -28.82 20.51 -11.50
CA GLY A 4 -28.18 19.21 -11.41
C GLY A 4 -26.70 19.41 -11.09
N LEU A 5 -26.24 18.80 -9.99
CA LEU A 5 -24.82 18.74 -9.66
C LEU A 5 -24.10 17.93 -10.75
N PRO A 6 -22.94 18.36 -11.24
CA PRO A 6 -22.13 17.52 -12.09
C PRO A 6 -21.71 16.28 -11.28
N GLU A 7 -22.06 15.09 -11.76
CA GLU A 7 -21.46 13.85 -11.27
C GLU A 7 -19.94 14.05 -11.30
N ALA A 8 -19.32 14.00 -10.12
CA ALA A 8 -17.88 13.89 -9.99
C ALA A 8 -17.52 12.49 -10.49
N GLY A 9 -17.52 12.33 -11.82
CA GLY A 9 -16.81 11.26 -12.47
C GLY A 9 -15.38 11.38 -12.01
N MET A 10 -14.98 10.56 -11.04
CA MET A 10 -13.60 10.17 -10.94
C MET A 10 -13.24 9.73 -12.34
N ALA A 11 -12.38 10.51 -12.99
CA ALA A 11 -11.77 10.09 -14.23
C ALA A 11 -11.08 8.77 -13.88
N SER A 12 -11.78 7.67 -14.12
CA SER A 12 -11.17 6.38 -14.32
C SER A 12 -10.10 6.67 -15.36
N GLU A 13 -8.85 6.72 -14.92
CA GLU A 13 -7.67 6.92 -15.75
C GLU A 13 -7.62 5.72 -16.72
N GLN A 14 -8.47 5.74 -17.75
CA GLN A 14 -8.56 4.78 -18.84
C GLN A 14 -7.68 5.24 -20.00
N GLY A 15 -6.53 5.85 -19.69
CA GLY A 15 -5.39 5.76 -20.57
C GLY A 15 -4.72 4.43 -20.24
N GLY A 16 -4.61 3.51 -21.20
CA GLY A 16 -3.89 2.25 -21.04
C GLY A 16 -2.38 2.44 -20.87
N GLY A 17 -1.96 3.33 -19.96
CA GLY A 17 -0.62 3.39 -19.45
C GLY A 17 -0.34 2.11 -18.69
N SER A 18 0.89 1.62 -18.78
CA SER A 18 1.28 0.44 -18.04
C SER A 18 1.00 0.64 -16.55
N GLU A 19 0.62 -0.44 -15.85
CA GLU A 19 0.44 -0.44 -14.40
C GLU A 19 1.63 0.21 -13.67
N LEU A 20 2.84 0.07 -14.25
CA LEU A 20 4.07 0.67 -13.78
C LEU A 20 4.07 2.20 -13.85
N SER A 21 3.56 2.80 -14.93
CA SER A 21 3.41 4.26 -15.05
C SER A 21 2.52 4.82 -13.93
N GLY A 22 1.42 4.14 -13.62
CA GLY A 22 0.55 4.49 -12.49
C GLY A 22 1.26 4.41 -11.13
N ARG A 23 2.09 3.37 -10.93
CA ARG A 23 2.92 3.23 -9.72
C ARG A 23 3.97 4.34 -9.63
N LEU A 24 4.65 4.68 -10.74
CA LEU A 24 5.65 5.75 -10.79
C LEU A 24 5.04 7.12 -10.52
N LEU A 25 3.85 7.40 -11.08
CA LEU A 25 3.11 8.61 -10.78
C LEU A 25 2.79 8.72 -9.28
N SER A 26 2.34 7.62 -8.68
CA SER A 26 2.03 7.56 -7.25
C SER A 26 3.28 7.80 -6.41
N PHE A 27 4.40 7.18 -6.77
CA PHE A 27 5.71 7.41 -6.15
C PHE A 27 6.13 8.89 -6.20
N LEU A 28 6.01 9.53 -7.37
CA LEU A 28 6.32 10.95 -7.54
C LEU A 28 5.44 11.84 -6.65
N LYS A 29 4.14 11.55 -6.58
CA LYS A 29 3.21 12.28 -5.71
C LYS A 29 3.59 12.15 -4.24
N GLN A 30 3.98 10.96 -3.77
CA GLN A 30 4.43 10.74 -2.39
C GLN A 30 5.67 11.58 -2.05
N TYR A 31 6.72 11.50 -2.88
CA TYR A 31 7.96 12.24 -2.63
C TYR A 31 7.80 13.75 -2.77
N HIS A 32 6.81 14.21 -3.55
CA HIS A 32 6.43 15.61 -3.58
C HIS A 32 5.92 16.12 -2.22
N LEU A 33 5.11 15.33 -1.51
CA LEU A 33 4.59 15.71 -0.20
C LEU A 33 5.73 15.87 0.83
N SER A 34 6.77 15.05 0.73
CA SER A 34 7.99 15.17 1.56
C SER A 34 9.04 16.12 0.98
N LYS A 35 8.72 16.92 -0.04
CA LYS A 35 9.61 17.92 -0.70
C LYS A 35 10.91 17.34 -1.27
N GLN A 36 10.84 16.11 -1.78
CA GLN A 36 11.96 15.37 -2.37
C GLN A 36 11.75 15.06 -3.86
N ASP A 37 10.74 15.63 -4.51
CA ASP A 37 10.41 15.29 -5.91
C ASP A 37 11.54 15.63 -6.89
N ASP A 38 12.30 16.70 -6.68
CA ASP A 38 13.41 17.06 -7.58
C ASP A 38 14.51 15.97 -7.64
N ALA A 39 14.88 15.41 -6.48
CA ALA A 39 15.87 14.34 -6.40
C ALA A 39 15.37 13.06 -7.07
N VAL A 40 14.10 12.72 -6.87
CA VAL A 40 13.45 11.56 -7.50
C VAL A 40 13.33 11.74 -9.01
N ILE A 41 12.95 12.93 -9.48
CA ILE A 41 12.87 13.24 -10.91
C ILE A 41 14.25 13.11 -11.56
N ALA A 42 15.30 13.61 -10.91
CA ALA A 42 16.67 13.47 -11.41
C ALA A 42 17.09 12.00 -11.52
N MET A 43 16.80 11.19 -10.48
CA MET A 43 17.07 9.75 -10.47
C MET A 43 16.33 9.01 -11.60
N LEU A 44 15.03 9.27 -11.79
CA LEU A 44 14.23 8.62 -12.83
C LEU A 44 14.72 9.00 -14.24
N LYS A 45 15.13 10.25 -14.43
CA LYS A 45 15.73 10.71 -15.69
C LYS A 45 17.09 10.06 -15.97
N ASP A 46 17.91 9.86 -14.95
CA ASP A 46 19.19 9.17 -15.10
C ASP A 46 18.99 7.71 -15.54
N ILE A 47 17.99 7.03 -14.94
CA ILE A 47 17.60 5.67 -15.33
C ILE A 47 17.17 5.63 -16.81
N SER A 48 16.38 6.60 -17.28
CA SER A 48 15.88 6.65 -18.66
C SER A 48 16.91 7.16 -19.68
N ALA A 49 17.95 7.87 -19.25
CA ALA A 49 18.93 8.50 -20.15
C ALA A 49 19.74 7.50 -20.99
N GLY A 50 19.92 6.26 -20.51
CA GLY A 50 20.77 5.29 -21.19
C GLY A 50 20.07 4.40 -22.23
N GLY A 51 19.05 4.95 -22.91
CA GLY A 51 18.42 4.38 -24.10
C GLY A 51 17.01 3.84 -23.89
N ARG A 52 16.37 3.40 -25.00
CA ARG A 52 14.98 2.92 -25.01
C ARG A 52 14.78 1.52 -24.43
N ALA A 53 15.86 0.77 -24.18
CA ALA A 53 15.77 -0.57 -23.65
C ALA A 53 15.28 -0.54 -22.19
N PRO A 54 14.25 -1.31 -21.82
CA PRO A 54 13.77 -1.38 -20.43
C PRO A 54 14.86 -1.83 -19.45
N ARG A 55 14.87 -1.24 -18.25
CA ARG A 55 15.86 -1.50 -17.19
C ARG A 55 15.19 -2.01 -15.93
N LYS A 56 15.80 -3.00 -15.27
CA LYS A 56 15.31 -3.47 -13.97
C LYS A 56 15.45 -2.39 -12.91
N LEU A 57 14.36 -2.08 -12.22
CA LEU A 57 14.31 -1.13 -11.11
C LEU A 57 13.89 -1.87 -9.82
N GLY A 58 14.81 -2.65 -9.24
CA GLY A 58 14.53 -3.45 -8.04
C GLY A 58 13.27 -4.30 -8.17
N ASN A 59 12.37 -4.20 -7.19
CA ASN A 59 11.10 -4.95 -7.14
C ASN A 59 10.01 -4.36 -8.06
N TRP A 60 10.26 -3.24 -8.74
CA TRP A 60 9.29 -2.59 -9.61
C TRP A 60 9.23 -3.22 -11.02
N GLY A 61 10.10 -4.20 -11.29
CA GLY A 61 10.19 -4.84 -12.59
C GLY A 61 11.05 -4.04 -13.57
N SER A 62 10.75 -4.16 -14.85
CA SER A 62 11.49 -3.48 -15.93
C SER A 62 10.78 -2.19 -16.31
N VAL A 63 11.49 -1.06 -16.23
CA VAL A 63 10.99 0.28 -16.55
C VAL A 63 11.61 0.76 -17.87
N SER A 64 10.79 1.18 -18.82
CA SER A 64 11.21 1.83 -20.06
C SER A 64 11.28 3.36 -19.94
N ALA A 65 12.03 4.00 -20.84
CA ALA A 65 12.12 5.46 -20.89
C ALA A 65 10.74 6.11 -21.12
N ASP A 66 9.92 5.52 -22.00
CA ASP A 66 8.59 6.03 -22.33
C ASP A 66 7.64 6.00 -21.10
N GLU A 67 7.76 4.98 -20.24
CA GLU A 67 6.98 4.90 -19.00
C GLU A 67 7.39 5.97 -17.97
N VAL A 68 8.70 6.25 -17.86
CA VAL A 68 9.22 7.33 -17.01
C VAL A 68 8.71 8.67 -17.52
N ASP A 69 8.83 8.94 -18.82
CA ASP A 69 8.40 10.20 -19.41
C ASP A 69 6.88 10.40 -19.27
N GLY A 70 6.10 9.34 -19.49
CA GLY A 70 4.66 9.35 -19.25
C GLY A 70 4.29 9.66 -17.81
N ALA A 71 4.96 9.02 -16.84
CA ALA A 71 4.73 9.28 -15.42
C ALA A 71 5.13 10.71 -15.01
N LEU A 72 6.25 11.22 -15.54
CA LEU A 72 6.69 12.60 -15.30
C LEU A 72 5.72 13.63 -15.87
N GLU A 73 5.16 13.38 -17.06
CA GLU A 73 4.18 14.28 -17.66
C GLU A 73 2.85 14.26 -16.90
N ALA A 74 2.36 13.08 -16.54
CA ALA A 74 1.18 12.95 -15.68
C ALA A 74 1.38 13.65 -14.32
N PHE A 75 2.59 13.58 -13.76
CA PHE A 75 2.91 14.28 -12.52
C PHE A 75 2.91 15.81 -12.67
N ARG A 76 3.41 16.34 -13.81
CA ARG A 76 3.30 17.78 -14.10
C ARG A 76 1.85 18.21 -14.25
N GLN A 77 1.05 17.45 -14.99
CA GLN A 77 -0.37 17.71 -15.17
C GLN A 77 -1.12 17.69 -13.82
N TRP A 78 -0.81 16.73 -12.96
CA TRP A 78 -1.36 16.69 -11.61
C TRP A 78 -1.03 17.95 -10.79
N LYS A 79 0.21 18.45 -10.87
CA LYS A 79 0.60 19.71 -10.21
C LYS A 79 -0.16 20.93 -10.76
N THR A 80 -0.35 21.01 -12.08
CA THR A 80 -1.05 22.15 -12.71
C THR A 80 -2.56 22.12 -12.51
N GLN A 81 -3.15 20.95 -12.24
CA GLN A 81 -4.57 20.77 -11.91
C GLN A 81 -4.91 21.04 -10.43
N GLY A 82 -3.96 21.61 -9.67
CA GLY A 82 -4.12 21.86 -8.24
C GLY A 82 -4.02 20.62 -7.37
N ARG A 83 -3.39 19.55 -7.87
CA ARG A 83 -3.06 18.32 -7.11
C ARG A 83 -4.31 17.56 -6.63
N PRO A 84 -5.22 17.14 -7.53
CA PRO A 84 -6.38 16.35 -7.16
C PRO A 84 -5.99 15.06 -6.44
N GLY A 85 -6.77 14.68 -5.42
CA GLY A 85 -6.45 13.58 -4.52
C GLY A 85 -5.24 13.86 -3.62
N MET A 86 -4.84 15.11 -3.40
CA MET A 86 -3.79 15.40 -2.40
C MET A 86 -4.43 15.50 -1.01
N PRO A 87 -3.98 14.70 -0.03
CA PRO A 87 -4.41 14.84 1.36
C PRO A 87 -3.72 16.05 1.98
N GLY A 88 -4.47 16.80 2.77
CA GLY A 88 -3.95 18.02 3.36
C GLY A 88 -4.69 18.49 4.60
N ARG A 89 -4.17 19.56 5.18
CA ARG A 89 -4.79 20.34 6.23
C ARG A 89 -5.05 21.74 5.69
N TYR A 90 -6.29 22.19 5.77
CA TYR A 90 -6.70 23.52 5.32
C TYR A 90 -6.97 24.43 6.51
N TRP A 91 -6.31 25.59 6.55
CA TRP A 91 -6.60 26.61 7.55
C TRP A 91 -7.89 27.37 7.20
N SER A 92 -8.97 27.08 7.93
CA SER A 92 -10.23 27.80 7.75
C SER A 92 -10.21 29.09 8.56
N ARG A 93 -10.24 30.23 7.87
CA ARG A 93 -10.41 31.55 8.52
C ARG A 93 -11.76 31.71 9.19
N THR A 94 -12.80 31.06 8.66
CA THR A 94 -14.16 31.11 9.21
C THR A 94 -14.25 30.43 10.58
N TYR A 95 -13.60 29.28 10.72
CA TYR A 95 -13.62 28.50 11.96
C TYR A 95 -12.36 28.69 12.83
N SER A 96 -11.37 29.44 12.34
CA SER A 96 -10.07 29.64 13.00
C SER A 96 -9.40 28.33 13.43
N GLN A 97 -9.47 27.30 12.58
CA GLN A 97 -8.91 25.97 12.86
C GLN A 97 -8.42 25.28 11.59
N TRP A 98 -7.54 24.29 11.78
CA TRP A 98 -7.12 23.36 10.75
C TRP A 98 -8.21 22.32 10.49
N LEU A 99 -8.56 22.12 9.23
CA LEU A 99 -9.50 21.10 8.77
C LEU A 99 -8.76 20.05 7.96
N GLU A 100 -8.91 18.77 8.31
CA GLU A 100 -8.43 17.69 7.45
C GLU A 100 -9.27 17.63 6.18
N CYS A 101 -8.61 17.51 5.04
CA CYS A 101 -9.27 17.50 3.76
C CYS A 101 -8.48 16.78 2.68
N VAL A 102 -9.15 16.56 1.56
CA VAL A 102 -8.55 16.10 0.30
C VAL A 102 -8.93 17.08 -0.80
N VAL A 103 -7.97 17.41 -1.66
CA VAL A 103 -8.25 18.23 -2.84
C VAL A 103 -9.06 17.41 -3.83
N ILE A 104 -10.28 17.85 -4.15
CA ILE A 104 -11.12 17.22 -5.17
C ILE A 104 -10.70 17.70 -6.56
N ARG A 105 -10.58 19.03 -6.72
CA ARG A 105 -10.16 19.68 -7.97
C ARG A 105 -9.78 21.14 -7.73
N GLN A 106 -9.11 21.75 -8.71
CA GLN A 106 -8.99 23.19 -8.82
C GLN A 106 -10.15 23.78 -9.64
N ASN A 107 -10.73 24.86 -9.13
CA ASN A 107 -11.74 25.65 -9.81
C ASN A 107 -11.09 26.57 -10.87
N PRO A 108 -11.84 27.06 -11.88
CA PRO A 108 -11.30 27.96 -12.90
C PRO A 108 -10.72 29.28 -12.36
N ASP A 109 -11.15 29.71 -11.18
CA ASP A 109 -10.67 30.92 -10.49
C ASP A 109 -9.37 30.68 -9.69
N GLY A 110 -8.82 29.46 -9.73
CA GLY A 110 -7.62 29.06 -9.02
C GLY A 110 -7.86 28.54 -7.60
N THR A 111 -9.09 28.65 -7.07
CA THR A 111 -9.44 28.10 -5.74
C THR A 111 -9.57 26.58 -5.78
N LEU A 112 -9.52 25.94 -4.62
CA LEU A 112 -9.58 24.48 -4.46
C LEU A 112 -10.94 24.05 -3.93
N LEU A 113 -11.50 23.00 -4.51
CA LEU A 113 -12.65 22.28 -3.94
C LEU A 113 -12.12 21.21 -2.97
N LEU A 114 -12.48 21.30 -1.69
CA LEU A 114 -11.97 20.43 -0.62
C LEU A 114 -13.07 19.54 -0.04
N GLY A 115 -12.78 18.23 0.11
CA GLY A 115 -13.67 17.22 0.72
C GLY A 115 -13.06 16.57 1.97
N ARG A 116 -13.84 15.86 2.80
CA ARG A 116 -13.35 15.21 4.04
C ARG A 116 -12.65 13.88 3.80
N ASP A 117 -13.17 13.09 2.86
CA ASP A 117 -12.68 11.76 2.54
C ASP A 117 -13.14 11.41 1.12
N VAL A 118 -12.30 10.69 0.37
CA VAL A 118 -12.62 10.23 -1.00
C VAL A 118 -13.19 8.80 -0.97
N GLU A 119 -12.88 8.01 0.07
CA GLU A 119 -13.26 6.60 0.13
C GLU A 119 -14.60 6.34 0.85
N ALA A 120 -15.02 7.23 1.76
CA ALA A 120 -16.06 6.89 2.75
C ALA A 120 -17.51 7.23 2.38
N SER A 121 -17.78 8.10 1.40
CA SER A 121 -19.17 8.47 1.10
C SER A 121 -19.40 8.80 -0.35
N GLY A 122 -20.18 7.98 -1.05
CA GLY A 122 -20.74 8.31 -2.38
C GLY A 122 -21.59 9.58 -2.42
N THR A 123 -21.72 10.28 -1.29
CA THR A 123 -22.19 11.66 -1.16
C THR A 123 -21.01 12.53 -0.72
N ALA A 124 -20.58 13.47 -1.55
CA ALA A 124 -19.43 14.33 -1.25
C ALA A 124 -19.72 15.25 -0.04
N ASP A 125 -19.17 14.90 1.13
CA ASP A 125 -19.12 15.77 2.28
C ASP A 125 -18.04 16.83 2.04
N TYR A 126 -18.47 17.97 1.48
CA TYR A 126 -17.58 19.10 1.20
C TYR A 126 -17.14 19.77 2.50
N VAL A 127 -15.82 19.94 2.65
CA VAL A 127 -15.22 20.72 3.74
C VAL A 127 -15.26 22.20 3.39
N HIS A 128 -14.93 22.53 2.14
CA HIS A 128 -14.82 23.92 1.70
C HIS A 128 -14.95 24.02 0.17
N PRO A 129 -15.92 24.77 -0.37
CA PRO A 129 -16.15 24.83 -1.82
C PRO A 129 -15.12 25.69 -2.58
N SER A 130 -14.45 26.63 -1.89
CA SER A 130 -13.51 27.58 -2.49
C SER A 130 -12.31 27.83 -1.56
N GLY A 131 -11.50 26.81 -1.32
CA GLY A 131 -10.28 26.90 -0.53
C GLY A 131 -9.18 27.69 -1.23
N ILE A 132 -8.47 28.54 -0.50
CA ILE A 132 -7.31 29.29 -1.01
C ILE A 132 -6.07 28.37 -0.97
N PRO A 133 -5.33 28.15 -2.09
CA PRO A 133 -4.18 27.24 -2.11
C PRO A 133 -3.11 27.52 -1.05
N GLU A 134 -2.88 28.79 -0.72
CA GLU A 134 -1.89 29.22 0.27
C GLU A 134 -2.24 28.80 1.70
N ASN A 135 -3.50 28.47 1.97
CA ASN A 135 -3.96 27.96 3.27
C ASN A 135 -3.95 26.43 3.35
N LEU A 136 -3.51 25.74 2.29
CA LEU A 136 -3.46 24.28 2.24
C LEU A 136 -2.03 23.79 2.49
N GLU A 137 -1.88 22.99 3.54
CA GLU A 137 -0.65 22.25 3.82
C GLU A 137 -0.83 20.78 3.43
N ALA A 138 0.17 20.21 2.75
CA ALA A 138 0.21 18.77 2.47
C ALA A 138 0.26 17.99 3.80
N ARG A 139 -0.49 16.90 3.89
CA ARG A 139 -0.47 15.98 5.03
C ARG A 139 0.14 14.66 4.58
N GLU A 140 1.12 14.15 5.31
CA GLU A 140 1.61 12.79 5.10
C GLU A 140 0.54 11.80 5.53
N VAL A 141 0.17 10.89 4.62
CA VAL A 141 -0.75 9.79 4.89
C VAL A 141 -0.04 8.53 4.44
N GLU A 142 0.26 7.65 5.40
CA GLU A 142 0.88 6.37 5.14
C GLU A 142 0.00 5.55 4.18
N GLY A 143 0.60 4.99 3.13
CA GLY A 143 -0.12 4.17 2.15
C GLY A 143 -1.01 4.93 1.16
N TRP A 144 -1.04 6.27 1.16
CA TRP A 144 -1.90 7.04 0.24
C TRP A 144 -1.54 6.87 -1.24
N PHE A 145 -0.28 6.60 -1.56
CA PHE A 145 0.21 6.39 -2.93
C PHE A 145 0.96 5.07 -3.12
N VAL A 146 1.02 4.22 -2.10
CA VAL A 146 1.41 2.84 -2.30
C VAL A 146 0.13 2.15 -2.71
N PRO A 147 -0.05 1.69 -3.98
CA PRO A 147 -1.14 0.76 -4.24
C PRO A 147 -0.95 -0.33 -3.22
N LYS A 148 -1.90 -0.51 -2.27
CA LYS A 148 -1.81 -1.48 -1.18
C LYS A 148 -1.19 -2.72 -1.80
N GLU A 149 0.08 -2.97 -1.50
CA GLU A 149 0.92 -3.91 -2.23
C GLU A 149 0.11 -5.19 -2.35
N GLN A 150 -0.53 -5.43 -3.51
CA GLN A 150 -1.80 -6.16 -3.64
C GLN A 150 -1.92 -7.12 -2.48
N ALA A 151 -2.63 -6.68 -1.42
CA ALA A 151 -2.43 -7.19 -0.05
C ALA A 151 -2.00 -8.65 -0.14
N SER A 152 -0.70 -8.91 0.07
CA SER A 152 -0.07 -10.22 -0.21
C SER A 152 -1.10 -11.29 0.11
N PRO A 153 -1.60 -12.00 -0.93
CA PRO A 153 -2.99 -12.46 -1.06
C PRO A 153 -3.53 -12.85 0.30
N GLU A 154 -4.39 -12.00 0.90
CA GLU A 154 -4.86 -12.07 2.29
C GLU A 154 -4.21 -13.24 3.01
N MET A 155 -3.01 -13.05 3.60
CA MET A 155 -2.23 -14.15 4.19
C MET A 155 -3.22 -15.14 4.80
N PRO A 156 -3.38 -16.34 4.19
CA PRO A 156 -4.55 -17.17 4.43
C PRO A 156 -4.68 -17.30 5.92
N LYS A 157 -5.83 -16.86 6.48
CA LYS A 157 -6.10 -16.74 7.92
C LYS A 157 -5.29 -17.81 8.63
N GLU A 158 -4.28 -17.40 9.40
CA GLU A 158 -3.28 -18.27 10.03
C GLU A 158 -3.92 -19.61 10.40
N GLN A 159 -3.62 -20.65 9.62
CA GLN A 159 -4.29 -21.93 9.81
C GLN A 159 -3.69 -22.58 11.04
N VAL A 160 -4.48 -22.63 12.12
CA VAL A 160 -4.08 -23.34 13.34
C VAL A 160 -4.23 -24.83 13.09
N LEU A 161 -3.09 -25.52 13.07
CA LEU A 161 -3.01 -26.96 12.96
C LEU A 161 -2.73 -27.56 14.34
N ARG A 162 -3.24 -28.77 14.55
CA ARG A 162 -2.93 -29.60 15.70
C ARG A 162 -2.01 -30.73 15.29
N VAL A 163 -0.92 -30.91 16.03
CA VAL A 163 0.03 -32.01 15.82
C VAL A 163 -0.61 -33.34 16.19
N ILE A 164 -0.56 -34.33 15.30
CA ILE A 164 -1.20 -35.64 15.45
C ILE A 164 -0.21 -36.79 15.73
N ALA A 165 1.09 -36.56 15.54
CA ALA A 165 2.17 -37.50 15.81
C ALA A 165 3.43 -36.74 16.30
N ASP A 166 4.26 -37.41 17.10
CA ASP A 166 5.53 -36.82 17.58
C ASP A 166 6.56 -36.77 16.45
N PHE A 167 7.28 -35.66 16.32
CA PHE A 167 8.34 -35.46 15.34
C PHE A 167 9.53 -34.77 16.02
N ASP A 168 10.73 -35.29 15.85
CA ASP A 168 11.95 -34.65 16.35
C ASP A 168 12.85 -34.24 15.21
N GLY A 169 12.67 -33.00 14.73
CA GLY A 169 13.49 -32.40 13.69
C GLY A 169 14.91 -32.05 14.13
N SER A 170 15.22 -32.06 15.43
CA SER A 170 16.52 -31.63 15.94
C SER A 170 17.68 -32.52 15.47
N THR A 171 17.38 -33.77 15.07
CA THR A 171 18.37 -34.68 14.48
C THR A 171 18.70 -34.36 13.02
N ILE A 172 17.87 -33.56 12.35
CA ILE A 172 18.06 -33.16 10.94
C ILE A 172 18.78 -31.81 10.87
N GLY A 173 18.35 -30.84 11.67
CA GLY A 173 18.97 -29.50 11.72
C GLY A 173 18.21 -28.52 12.63
N PRO A 174 18.84 -27.39 13.00
CA PRO A 174 18.22 -26.37 13.87
C PRO A 174 17.01 -25.66 13.25
N GLU A 175 16.84 -25.74 11.93
CA GLU A 175 15.72 -25.17 11.18
C GLU A 175 14.44 -26.04 11.21
N TYR A 176 14.51 -27.25 11.78
CA TYR A 176 13.36 -28.15 11.92
C TYR A 176 12.77 -28.08 13.33
N LEU A 177 11.45 -28.26 13.42
CA LEU A 177 10.75 -28.27 14.69
C LEU A 177 10.88 -29.63 15.38
N ALA A 178 11.01 -29.62 16.70
CA ALA A 178 10.59 -30.74 17.54
C ALA A 178 9.12 -30.50 17.91
N LEU A 179 8.23 -31.45 17.66
CA LEU A 179 6.78 -31.39 17.85
C LEU A 179 6.29 -32.58 18.68
N ASN A 180 5.44 -32.34 19.66
CA ASN A 180 4.74 -33.38 20.40
C ASN A 180 3.28 -33.46 19.94
N LYS A 181 2.73 -34.66 19.92
CA LYS A 181 1.33 -34.91 19.64
C LYS A 181 0.44 -34.08 20.57
N GLY A 182 -0.41 -33.26 19.95
CA GLY A 182 -1.34 -32.36 20.62
C GLY A 182 -0.83 -30.92 20.78
N ASP A 183 0.41 -30.62 20.37
CA ASP A 183 0.86 -29.24 20.15
C ASP A 183 -0.03 -28.54 19.12
N GLU A 184 -0.12 -27.21 19.20
CA GLU A 184 -0.78 -26.36 18.22
C GLU A 184 0.26 -25.51 17.52
N LEU A 185 0.11 -25.33 16.20
CA LEU A 185 1.01 -24.54 15.37
C LEU A 185 0.23 -23.71 14.37
N VAL A 186 0.82 -22.59 13.96
CA VAL A 186 0.36 -21.79 12.83
C VAL A 186 1.13 -22.23 11.59
N PHE A 187 0.40 -22.70 10.59
CA PHE A 187 0.95 -22.99 9.27
C PHE A 187 1.28 -21.69 8.53
N SER A 188 2.44 -21.65 7.86
CA SER A 188 2.86 -20.53 7.02
C SER A 188 2.86 -20.90 5.54
N HIS A 189 3.70 -21.85 5.12
CA HIS A 189 3.84 -22.27 3.73
C HIS A 189 4.42 -23.69 3.63
N GLN A 190 4.47 -24.23 2.41
CA GLN A 190 5.01 -25.56 2.11
C GLN A 190 6.02 -25.46 0.94
N GLU A 191 7.17 -26.15 1.06
CA GLU A 191 8.25 -26.18 0.07
C GLU A 191 8.90 -27.57 0.08
N ASP A 192 9.14 -28.16 -1.10
CA ASP A 192 9.85 -29.44 -1.26
C ASP A 192 9.37 -30.60 -0.36
N GLY A 193 8.06 -30.68 -0.14
CA GLY A 193 7.44 -31.71 0.70
C GLY A 193 7.48 -31.44 2.20
N TRP A 194 8.03 -30.30 2.64
CA TRP A 194 8.07 -29.84 4.01
C TRP A 194 7.11 -28.68 4.24
N ALA A 195 6.49 -28.63 5.42
CA ALA A 195 5.69 -27.50 5.85
C ALA A 195 6.48 -26.64 6.84
N PHE A 196 6.40 -25.32 6.70
CA PHE A 196 6.96 -24.35 7.65
C PHE A 196 5.85 -23.83 8.56
N GLY A 197 6.13 -23.77 9.86
CA GLY A 197 5.17 -23.24 10.82
C GLY A 197 5.81 -22.75 12.10
N ARG A 198 4.99 -22.15 12.96
CA ARG A 198 5.39 -21.66 14.29
C ARG A 198 4.54 -22.31 15.35
N VAL A 199 5.16 -22.84 16.40
CA VAL A 199 4.43 -23.44 17.52
C VAL A 199 3.63 -22.34 18.23
N LEU A 200 2.33 -22.53 18.41
CA LEU A 200 1.46 -21.61 19.15
C LEU A 200 1.33 -22.04 20.62
N ARG A 201 1.23 -23.36 20.86
CA ARG A 201 1.03 -23.93 22.20
C ARG A 201 1.63 -25.33 22.29
N ARG A 202 2.36 -25.60 23.37
CA ARG A 202 2.84 -26.95 23.70
C ARG A 202 1.84 -27.70 24.58
N ILE A 203 1.61 -28.98 24.31
CA ILE A 203 0.75 -29.82 25.14
C ILE A 203 1.28 -29.84 26.60
N GLY A 204 0.36 -29.75 27.56
CA GLY A 204 0.70 -29.76 28.99
C GLY A 204 1.27 -28.44 29.54
N THR A 205 1.43 -27.41 28.70
CA THR A 205 1.88 -26.08 29.15
C THR A 205 0.71 -25.10 29.18
N ALA A 206 0.54 -24.39 30.30
CA ALA A 206 -0.63 -23.52 30.52
C ALA A 206 -0.66 -22.27 29.61
N ARG A 207 0.50 -21.91 29.03
CA ARG A 207 0.80 -20.91 27.98
C ARG A 207 2.29 -20.62 28.10
N LEU A 208 3.03 -20.57 26.99
CA LEU A 208 4.44 -20.14 26.95
C LEU A 208 4.53 -18.96 25.98
N HIS A 209 4.95 -17.80 26.50
CA HIS A 209 6.29 -17.21 26.35
C HIS A 209 6.63 -16.85 24.90
N HIS A 210 7.04 -15.60 24.69
CA HIS A 210 7.22 -14.94 23.40
C HIS A 210 8.32 -15.52 22.48
N ASP A 211 9.04 -16.57 22.90
CA ASP A 211 10.07 -17.25 22.11
C ASP A 211 9.54 -18.54 21.48
N LEU A 212 8.44 -18.42 20.74
CA LEU A 212 7.85 -19.56 20.04
C LEU A 212 8.68 -19.91 18.80
N GLN A 213 9.34 -21.06 18.85
CA GLN A 213 10.17 -21.62 17.77
C GLN A 213 9.36 -21.79 16.47
N ALA A 214 9.95 -21.35 15.36
CA ALA A 214 9.47 -21.62 14.01
C ALA A 214 10.45 -22.54 13.28
N GLY A 215 9.94 -23.35 12.36
CA GLY A 215 10.76 -24.30 11.62
C GLY A 215 9.95 -25.25 10.73
N TRP A 216 10.68 -26.13 10.05
CA TRP A 216 10.14 -27.12 9.13
C TRP A 216 9.66 -28.40 9.85
N TYR A 217 8.59 -28.99 9.35
CA TYR A 217 8.05 -30.27 9.78
C TYR A 217 7.36 -30.99 8.62
N PRO A 218 7.18 -32.32 8.67
CA PRO A 218 6.49 -33.02 7.59
C PRO A 218 4.97 -32.75 7.68
N PRO A 219 4.30 -32.40 6.57
CA PRO A 219 2.91 -31.94 6.59
C PRO A 219 1.93 -32.95 7.19
N ASP A 220 2.22 -34.25 7.08
CA ASP A 220 1.37 -35.33 7.61
C ASP A 220 1.35 -35.41 9.15
N TYR A 221 2.20 -34.65 9.85
CA TYR A 221 2.27 -34.64 11.31
C TYR A 221 1.32 -33.63 11.94
N ALA A 222 0.66 -32.77 11.16
CA ALA A 222 -0.30 -31.80 11.66
C ALA A 222 -1.57 -31.79 10.80
N ARG A 223 -2.72 -31.49 11.40
CA ARG A 223 -4.00 -31.37 10.68
C ARG A 223 -4.79 -30.16 11.15
N LEU A 224 -5.61 -29.62 10.26
CA LEU A 224 -6.50 -28.52 10.58
C LEU A 224 -7.39 -28.89 11.77
N GLN A 225 -7.48 -28.00 12.75
CA GLN A 225 -8.40 -28.17 13.86
C GLN A 225 -9.82 -27.86 13.37
N SER A 226 -10.59 -28.91 13.09
CA SER A 226 -12.02 -28.83 12.75
C SER A 226 -12.88 -28.44 13.94
#